data_AF-A0A7H9B6D1-F1
#
_entry.id   AF-A0A7H9B6D1-F1
#
_cell.length_a   1.000
_cell.length_b   1.000
_cell.length_c   1.000
_cell.angle_alpha   90.00
_cell.angle_beta   90.00
_cell.angle_gamma   90.00
#
_symmetry.space_group_name_H-M   'P 1'
#
loop_
_entity.id
_entity.type
_entity.pdbx_description
1 polymer ?
#
loop_
_entity_poly.entity_id
_entity_poly.type
_entity_poly.pdbx_seq_one_letter_code
_entity_poly.pdbx_strand_id
1 'polypeptide(L)'
;MEDWRRIDIDSFDPNSGRLTNDDLIPPYAHHVTLQELQPKIAQLRSLATSGDMSSATKLATEDPPYSADANTKAVYFQAVLEALTQVRQADIATIVKQLSPQQQDVLVKYLYKGMSLPEGQRQGGILLAWFEKLTQSSGVNPIVHFLSDRRTV
;
A
#
# COMPACT_ATOMS: atom_id res chain seq x y z
N MET A 1 16.09 -21.56 41.53
CA MET A 1 15.70 -22.72 40.71
C MET A 1 15.16 -22.13 39.41
N GLU A 2 15.88 -22.28 38.30
CA GLU A 2 15.42 -21.75 37.01
C GLU A 2 14.16 -22.50 36.56
N ASP A 3 13.18 -21.77 36.05
CA ASP A 3 11.90 -22.30 35.58
C ASP A 3 12.08 -22.89 34.17
N TRP A 4 12.55 -24.15 34.14
CA TRP A 4 12.88 -24.92 32.93
C TRP A 4 11.71 -25.05 31.92
N ARG A 5 10.48 -24.75 32.33
CA ARG A 5 9.29 -24.76 31.46
C ARG A 5 9.20 -23.54 30.53
N ARG A 6 10.05 -22.53 30.73
CA ARG A 6 10.08 -21.30 29.90
C ARG A 6 11.14 -21.32 28.81
N ILE A 7 11.94 -22.39 28.72
CA ILE A 7 12.96 -22.53 27.70
C ILE A 7 12.26 -22.79 26.36
N ASP A 8 12.48 -21.91 25.37
CA ASP A 8 12.02 -22.11 23.99
C ASP A 8 12.91 -23.18 23.33
N ILE A 9 12.56 -24.45 23.53
CA ILE A 9 13.29 -25.58 22.91
C ILE A 9 13.16 -25.58 21.38
N ASP A 10 12.09 -24.99 20.85
CA ASP A 10 11.80 -24.91 19.41
C ASP A 10 12.70 -23.90 18.69
N SER A 11 13.43 -23.03 19.43
CA SER A 11 14.45 -22.17 18.84
C SER A 11 15.69 -22.91 18.37
N PHE A 12 15.90 -24.14 18.85
CA PHE A 12 17.07 -24.95 18.51
C PHE A 12 16.77 -26.09 17.53
N ASP A 13 15.52 -26.27 17.11
CA ASP A 13 15.16 -27.29 16.12
C ASP A 13 15.55 -26.84 14.70
N PRO A 14 16.50 -27.53 14.03
CA PRO A 14 16.92 -27.19 12.66
C PRO A 14 15.85 -27.42 11.60
N ASN A 15 14.78 -28.18 11.91
CA ASN A 15 13.61 -28.36 11.05
C ASN A 15 12.45 -27.44 11.43
N SER A 16 12.60 -26.64 12.49
CA SER A 16 11.72 -25.52 12.77
C SER A 16 11.98 -24.50 11.67
N GLY A 17 11.29 -24.69 10.54
CA GLY A 17 11.29 -23.81 9.38
C GLY A 17 10.65 -22.47 9.73
N ARG A 18 11.24 -21.75 10.68
CA ARG A 18 10.85 -20.42 11.10
C ARG A 18 11.17 -19.52 9.92
N LEU A 19 10.15 -19.20 9.14
CA LEU A 19 10.21 -18.10 8.19
C LEU A 19 10.64 -16.86 8.99
N THR A 20 11.83 -16.35 8.68
CA THR A 20 12.28 -15.06 9.18
C THR A 20 11.52 -13.94 8.45
N ASN A 21 11.56 -12.73 8.98
CA ASN A 21 10.97 -11.59 8.26
C ASN A 21 11.63 -11.38 6.90
N ASP A 22 12.91 -11.74 6.76
CA ASP A 22 13.66 -11.62 5.51
C ASP A 22 13.21 -12.67 4.49
N ASP A 23 12.85 -13.89 4.92
CA ASP A 23 12.30 -14.94 4.05
C ASP A 23 10.94 -14.55 3.45
N LEU A 24 10.24 -13.60 4.08
CA LEU A 24 8.95 -13.08 3.61
C LEU A 24 9.10 -11.96 2.58
N ILE A 25 10.31 -11.41 2.40
CA ILE A 25 10.58 -10.35 1.44
C ILE A 25 10.82 -10.99 0.07
N PRO A 26 10.00 -10.70 -0.95
CA PRO A 26 10.25 -11.20 -2.30
C PRO A 26 11.64 -10.75 -2.79
N PRO A 27 12.40 -11.61 -3.50
CA PRO A 27 13.71 -11.23 -4.02
C PRO A 27 13.54 -10.17 -5.11
N TYR A 28 13.90 -8.93 -4.79
CA TYR A 28 13.90 -7.82 -5.74
C TYR A 28 15.29 -7.71 -6.40
N ALA A 29 15.33 -7.64 -7.73
CA ALA A 29 16.59 -7.46 -8.46
C ALA A 29 17.17 -6.04 -8.31
N HIS A 30 16.30 -5.05 -8.08
CA HIS A 30 16.65 -3.64 -7.94
C HIS A 30 15.87 -3.01 -6.78
N HIS A 31 16.57 -2.26 -5.94
CA HIS A 31 15.98 -1.50 -4.84
C HIS A 31 15.79 -0.06 -5.28
N VAL A 32 14.53 0.35 -5.43
CA VAL A 32 14.19 1.71 -5.87
C VAL A 32 14.63 2.70 -4.79
N THR A 33 15.40 3.71 -5.20
CA THR A 33 15.87 4.76 -4.30
C THR A 33 14.93 5.97 -4.33
N LEU A 34 15.01 6.81 -3.29
CA LEU A 34 14.23 8.04 -3.24
C LEU A 34 14.53 8.99 -4.42
N GLN A 35 15.77 8.98 -4.94
CA GLN A 35 16.16 9.81 -6.10
C GLN A 35 15.46 9.37 -7.39
N GLU A 36 15.29 8.06 -7.58
CA GLU A 36 14.56 7.50 -8.72
C GLU A 36 13.06 7.78 -8.61
N LEU A 37 12.53 7.87 -7.39
CA LEU A 37 11.10 8.05 -7.13
C LEU A 37 10.66 9.52 -7.08
N GLN A 38 11.57 10.46 -6.80
CA GLN A 38 11.36 11.91 -6.85
C GLN A 38 10.58 12.41 -8.07
N PRO A 39 10.93 12.07 -9.33
CA PRO A 39 10.18 12.53 -10.50
C PRO A 39 8.73 12.02 -10.48
N LYS A 40 8.50 10.78 -10.05
CA LYS A 40 7.17 10.19 -9.94
C LYS A 40 6.34 10.89 -8.86
N ILE A 41 6.95 11.22 -7.72
CA ILE A 41 6.31 11.99 -6.63
C ILE A 41 5.93 13.39 -7.11
N ALA A 42 6.83 14.07 -7.82
CA ALA A 42 6.58 15.40 -8.36
C ALA A 42 5.43 15.39 -9.38
N GLN A 43 5.43 14.39 -10.28
CA GLN A 43 4.36 14.21 -11.25
C GLN A 43 3.02 13.92 -10.57
N LEU A 44 3.00 13.04 -9.56
CA LEU A 44 1.80 12.72 -8.79
C LEU A 44 1.19 13.97 -8.13
N ARG A 45 2.03 14.79 -7.48
CA ARG A 45 1.59 16.05 -6.86
C ARG A 45 1.11 17.07 -7.89
N SER A 46 1.77 17.12 -9.06
CA SER A 46 1.35 18.01 -10.15
C SER A 46 -0.03 17.62 -10.69
N LEU A 47 -0.29 16.33 -10.89
CA LEU A 47 -1.59 15.82 -11.35
C LEU A 47 -2.69 16.07 -10.31
N ALA A 48 -2.40 15.86 -9.03
CA ALA A 48 -3.33 16.18 -7.96
C ALA A 48 -3.68 17.68 -7.92
N THR A 49 -2.67 18.54 -8.06
CA THR A 49 -2.85 20.00 -8.05
C THR A 49 -3.59 20.51 -9.30
N SER A 50 -3.40 19.88 -10.47
CA SER A 50 -4.10 20.25 -11.70
C SER A 50 -5.56 19.80 -11.73
N GLY A 51 -5.98 18.94 -10.79
CA GLY A 51 -7.32 18.37 -10.72
C GLY A 51 -7.50 17.08 -11.54
N ASP A 52 -6.46 16.58 -12.21
CA ASP A 52 -6.50 15.30 -12.93
C ASP A 52 -6.30 14.11 -11.96
N MET A 53 -7.32 13.88 -11.14
CA MET A 53 -7.31 12.85 -10.11
C MET A 53 -7.33 11.43 -10.67
N SER A 54 -7.86 11.22 -11.87
CA SER A 54 -7.86 9.91 -12.52
C SER A 54 -6.45 9.50 -12.89
N SER A 55 -5.72 10.38 -13.58
CA SER A 55 -4.32 10.13 -13.94
C SER A 55 -3.42 10.02 -12.71
N ALA A 56 -3.66 10.85 -11.68
CA ALA A 56 -2.93 10.75 -10.41
C ALA A 56 -3.12 9.38 -9.75
N THR A 57 -4.35 8.89 -9.66
CA THR A 57 -4.66 7.59 -9.04
C THR A 57 -4.08 6.43 -9.84
N LYS A 58 -4.12 6.51 -11.18
CA LYS A 58 -3.49 5.51 -12.06
C LYS A 58 -1.98 5.47 -11.86
N LEU A 59 -1.32 6.62 -11.84
CA LEU A 59 0.13 6.72 -11.63
C LEU A 59 0.55 6.18 -10.26
N ALA A 60 -0.24 6.46 -9.22
CA ALA A 60 -0.01 5.96 -7.87
C ALA A 60 -0.10 4.42 -7.79
N THR A 61 -0.95 3.79 -8.60
CA THR A 61 -1.27 2.37 -8.52
C THR A 61 -0.57 1.50 -9.57
N GLU A 62 0.08 2.10 -10.57
CA GLU A 62 0.71 1.39 -11.69
C GLU A 62 1.97 0.61 -11.29
N ASP A 63 2.89 1.25 -10.56
CA ASP A 63 4.16 0.65 -10.15
C ASP A 63 4.54 1.13 -8.74
N PRO A 64 3.92 0.55 -7.69
CA PRO A 64 4.23 0.90 -6.30
C PRO A 64 5.67 0.46 -5.94
N PRO A 65 6.42 1.26 -5.14
CA PRO A 65 7.83 1.01 -4.84
C PRO A 65 8.04 -0.14 -3.83
N TYR A 66 7.65 -1.36 -4.19
CA TYR A 66 7.69 -2.53 -3.30
C TYR A 66 9.10 -2.89 -2.83
N SER A 67 10.11 -2.65 -3.66
CA SER A 67 11.51 -2.96 -3.34
C SER A 67 12.23 -1.86 -2.55
N ALA A 68 11.60 -0.69 -2.37
CA ALA A 68 12.22 0.42 -1.67
C ALA A 68 12.32 0.18 -0.16
N ASP A 69 13.21 0.91 0.50
CA ASP A 69 13.32 0.92 1.95
C ASP A 69 12.08 1.58 2.61
N ALA A 70 11.92 1.37 3.91
CA ALA A 70 10.76 1.84 4.67
C ALA A 70 10.59 3.37 4.62
N ASN A 71 11.69 4.14 4.60
CA ASN A 71 11.63 5.59 4.55
C ASN A 71 11.19 6.07 3.15
N THR A 72 11.76 5.51 2.09
CA THR A 72 11.34 5.84 0.71
C THR A 72 9.87 5.50 0.47
N LYS A 73 9.40 4.33 0.95
CA LYS A 73 7.98 3.96 0.90
C LYS A 73 7.09 4.96 1.65
N ALA A 74 7.49 5.39 2.84
CA ALA A 74 6.73 6.37 3.63
C ALA A 74 6.60 7.73 2.91
N VAL A 75 7.69 8.22 2.29
CA VAL A 75 7.66 9.48 1.53
C VAL A 75 6.75 9.37 0.31
N TYR A 76 6.79 8.25 -0.42
CA TYR A 76 5.89 8.01 -1.55
C TYR A 76 4.43 7.91 -1.09
N PHE A 77 4.19 7.13 -0.04
CA PHE A 77 2.88 6.93 0.55
C PHE A 77 2.24 8.25 0.94
N GLN A 78 3.00 9.17 1.53
CA GLN A 78 2.49 10.49 1.91
C GLN A 78 1.94 11.26 0.69
N ALA A 79 2.65 11.25 -0.44
CA ALA A 79 2.18 11.88 -1.67
C ALA A 79 0.94 11.18 -2.25
N VAL A 80 0.85 9.86 -2.15
CA VAL A 80 -0.34 9.09 -2.54
C VAL A 80 -1.54 9.43 -1.66
N LEU A 81 -1.35 9.49 -0.34
CA LEU A 81 -2.40 9.85 0.61
C LEU A 81 -2.93 11.27 0.34
N GLU A 82 -2.02 12.23 0.13
CA GLU A 82 -2.38 13.60 -0.27
C GLU A 82 -3.27 13.60 -1.52
N ALA A 83 -2.87 12.89 -2.58
CA ALA A 83 -3.66 12.81 -3.81
C ALA A 83 -5.05 12.16 -3.59
N LEU A 84 -5.11 11.04 -2.87
CA LEU A 84 -6.38 10.34 -2.61
C LEU A 84 -7.36 11.17 -1.77
N THR A 85 -6.85 12.00 -0.86
CA THR A 85 -7.67 12.84 0.03
C THR A 85 -8.22 14.10 -0.67
N GLN A 86 -7.59 14.54 -1.76
CA GLN A 86 -8.06 15.68 -2.56
C GLN A 86 -9.19 15.32 -3.54
N VAL A 87 -9.44 14.03 -3.76
CA VAL A 87 -10.49 13.57 -4.69
C VAL A 87 -11.87 13.85 -4.12
N ARG A 88 -12.75 14.43 -4.94
CA ARG A 88 -14.16 14.62 -4.57
C ARG A 88 -14.88 13.27 -4.54
N GLN A 89 -15.68 13.04 -3.51
CA GLN A 89 -16.39 11.77 -3.32
C GLN A 89 -17.24 11.35 -4.53
N ALA A 90 -17.83 12.30 -5.25
CA ALA A 90 -18.62 12.05 -6.45
C ALA A 90 -17.81 11.44 -7.61
N ASP A 91 -16.50 11.72 -7.66
CA ASP A 91 -15.62 11.30 -8.77
C ASP A 91 -15.01 9.90 -8.52
N ILE A 92 -14.98 9.45 -7.27
CA ILE A 92 -14.34 8.19 -6.83
C ILE A 92 -14.84 6.99 -7.65
N ALA A 93 -16.16 6.81 -7.76
CA ALA A 93 -16.74 5.67 -8.44
C ALA A 93 -16.34 5.60 -9.93
N THR A 94 -16.17 6.76 -10.57
CA THR A 94 -15.71 6.86 -11.96
C THR A 94 -14.24 6.49 -12.07
N ILE A 95 -13.40 6.99 -11.16
CA ILE A 95 -11.96 6.69 -11.15
C ILE A 95 -11.72 5.19 -10.93
N VAL A 96 -12.37 4.58 -9.94
CA VAL A 96 -12.25 3.14 -9.63
C VAL A 96 -12.56 2.27 -10.85
N LYS A 97 -13.62 2.60 -11.60
CA LYS A 97 -14.01 1.88 -12.81
C LYS A 97 -12.99 1.95 -13.95
N GLN A 98 -12.13 2.97 -13.94
CA GLN A 98 -11.07 3.17 -14.93
C GLN A 98 -9.75 2.48 -14.54
N LEU A 99 -9.65 1.94 -13.33
CA LEU A 99 -8.47 1.21 -12.87
C LEU A 99 -8.53 -0.24 -13.35
N SER A 100 -7.37 -0.80 -13.71
CA SER A 100 -7.25 -2.24 -13.93
C SER A 100 -7.45 -3.03 -12.63
N PRO A 101 -7.78 -4.33 -12.69
CA PRO A 101 -7.87 -5.16 -11.49
C PRO A 101 -6.60 -5.11 -10.63
N GLN A 102 -5.42 -5.11 -11.27
CA GLN A 102 -4.14 -4.99 -10.57
C GLN A 102 -3.99 -3.65 -9.86
N GLN A 103 -4.42 -2.55 -10.49
CA GLN A 103 -4.40 -1.22 -9.87
C GLN A 103 -5.38 -1.13 -8.69
N GLN A 104 -6.52 -1.82 -8.76
CA GLN A 104 -7.47 -1.91 -7.64
C GLN A 104 -6.85 -2.66 -6.45
N ASP A 105 -6.12 -3.76 -6.70
CA ASP A 105 -5.36 -4.46 -5.65
C ASP A 105 -4.35 -3.55 -4.97
N VAL A 106 -3.60 -2.74 -5.75
CA VAL A 106 -2.65 -1.77 -5.21
C VAL A 106 -3.35 -0.66 -4.42
N LEU A 107 -4.48 -0.16 -4.91
CA LEU A 107 -5.26 0.87 -4.23
C LEU A 107 -5.69 0.40 -2.83
N VAL A 108 -6.16 -0.84 -2.69
CA VAL A 108 -6.53 -1.41 -1.38
C VAL A 108 -5.36 -1.40 -0.41
N LYS A 109 -4.15 -1.71 -0.86
CA LYS A 109 -2.94 -1.64 -0.01
C LYS A 109 -2.75 -0.24 0.56
N TYR A 110 -2.89 0.79 -0.28
CA TYR A 110 -2.77 2.18 0.16
C TYR A 110 -3.89 2.61 1.11
N LEU A 111 -5.12 2.15 0.89
CA LEU A 111 -6.24 2.44 1.79
C LEU A 111 -6.02 1.83 3.19
N TYR A 112 -5.64 0.56 3.28
CA TYR A 112 -5.32 -0.07 4.56
C TYR A 112 -4.11 0.58 5.23
N LYS A 113 -3.07 0.91 4.45
CA LYS A 113 -1.91 1.65 4.97
C LYS A 113 -2.32 3.00 5.56
N GLY A 114 -3.17 3.77 4.87
CA GLY A 114 -3.70 5.03 5.38
C GLY A 114 -4.51 4.87 6.67
N MET A 115 -5.40 3.88 6.71
CA MET A 115 -6.18 3.59 7.92
C MET A 115 -5.32 3.12 9.11
N SER A 116 -4.14 2.54 8.85
CA SER A 116 -3.20 2.12 9.90
C SER A 116 -2.39 3.27 10.51
N LEU A 117 -2.37 4.45 9.89
CA LEU A 117 -1.55 5.59 10.31
C LEU A 117 -2.40 6.74 10.85
N PRO A 118 -1.93 7.49 11.87
CA PRO A 118 -2.68 8.62 12.43
C PRO A 118 -3.10 9.67 11.38
N GLU A 119 -2.23 9.96 10.41
CA GLU A 119 -2.48 10.95 9.36
C GLU A 119 -3.65 10.54 8.46
N GLY A 120 -3.75 9.26 8.10
CA GLY A 120 -4.86 8.74 7.30
C GLY A 120 -6.13 8.53 8.12
N GLN A 121 -6.03 8.23 9.43
CA GLN A 121 -7.19 8.15 10.33
C GLN A 121 -7.93 9.48 10.43
N ARG A 122 -7.22 10.62 10.43
CA ARG A 122 -7.85 11.96 10.33
C ARG A 122 -8.67 12.14 9.05
N GLN A 123 -8.35 11.39 8.01
CA GLN A 123 -9.01 11.36 6.71
C GLN A 123 -9.90 10.12 6.53
N GLY A 124 -10.29 9.44 7.61
CA GLY A 124 -10.98 8.15 7.55
C GLY A 124 -12.26 8.17 6.71
N GLY A 125 -13.01 9.27 6.71
CA GLY A 125 -14.23 9.40 5.90
C GLY A 125 -13.98 9.24 4.39
N ILE A 126 -12.96 9.91 3.84
CA ILE A 126 -12.64 9.80 2.41
C ILE A 126 -12.03 8.45 2.07
N LEU A 127 -11.18 7.88 2.95
CA LEU A 127 -10.59 6.55 2.75
C LEU A 127 -11.67 5.44 2.74
N LEU A 128 -12.66 5.55 3.61
CA LEU A 128 -13.81 4.63 3.62
C LEU A 128 -14.69 4.80 2.38
N ALA A 129 -14.86 6.02 1.87
CA ALA A 129 -15.58 6.25 0.61
C ALA A 129 -14.86 5.58 -0.58
N TRP A 130 -13.52 5.67 -0.65
CA TRP A 130 -12.73 4.92 -1.62
C TRP A 130 -12.93 3.42 -1.49
N PHE A 131 -12.85 2.90 -0.26
CA PHE A 131 -13.00 1.48 0.02
C PHE A 131 -14.39 0.94 -0.37
N GLU A 132 -15.46 1.69 -0.04
CA GLU A 132 -16.83 1.38 -0.42
C GLU A 132 -16.97 1.28 -1.95
N LYS A 133 -16.47 2.28 -2.69
CA LYS A 133 -16.60 2.29 -4.15
C LYS A 133 -15.74 1.22 -4.83
N LEU A 134 -14.56 0.95 -4.30
CA LEU A 134 -13.71 -0.14 -4.76
C LEU A 134 -14.40 -1.50 -4.61
N THR A 135 -14.95 -1.77 -3.42
CA THR A 135 -15.62 -3.06 -3.14
C THR A 135 -16.94 -3.20 -3.89
N GLN A 136 -17.68 -2.11 -4.11
CA GLN A 136 -18.85 -2.10 -5.01
C GLN A 136 -18.48 -2.47 -6.45
N SER A 137 -17.31 -2.07 -6.93
CA SER A 137 -16.89 -2.33 -8.31
C SER A 137 -16.21 -3.69 -8.51
N SER A 138 -15.46 -4.18 -7.52
CA SER A 138 -14.55 -5.33 -7.66
C SER A 138 -14.87 -6.49 -6.72
N GLY A 139 -15.89 -6.34 -5.87
CA GLY A 139 -16.21 -7.28 -4.81
C GLY A 139 -15.12 -7.30 -3.73
N VAL A 140 -14.86 -8.49 -3.20
CA VAL A 140 -13.90 -8.68 -2.10
C VAL A 140 -12.50 -9.11 -2.58
N ASN A 141 -12.30 -9.32 -3.89
CA ASN A 141 -11.05 -9.89 -4.42
C ASN A 141 -9.81 -9.07 -4.05
N PRO A 142 -9.81 -7.72 -4.19
CA PRO A 142 -8.64 -6.93 -3.79
C PRO A 142 -8.29 -7.04 -2.30
N ILE A 143 -9.28 -7.28 -1.44
CA ILE A 143 -9.06 -7.51 0.00
C ILE A 143 -8.40 -8.88 0.21
N VAL A 144 -8.90 -9.93 -0.45
CA VAL A 144 -8.33 -11.28 -0.35
C VAL A 144 -6.88 -11.30 -0.86
N HIS A 145 -6.61 -10.59 -1.96
CA HIS A 145 -5.25 -10.43 -2.47
C HIS A 145 -4.37 -9.66 -1.49
N PHE A 146 -4.86 -8.55 -0.92
CA PHE A 146 -4.13 -7.80 0.12
C PHE A 146 -3.73 -8.67 1.31
N LEU A 147 -4.65 -9.52 1.81
CA LEU A 147 -4.38 -10.40 2.95
C LEU A 147 -3.32 -11.48 2.65
N SER A 148 -3.11 -11.81 1.38
CA SER A 148 -2.20 -12.87 0.94
C SER A 148 -0.86 -12.33 0.42
N ASP A 149 -0.83 -11.08 -0.06
CA ASP A 149 0.34 -10.50 -0.70
C ASP A 149 1.39 -10.03 0.32
N ARG A 150 2.61 -10.52 0.17
CA ARG A 150 3.76 -10.15 1.02
C ARG A 150 4.43 -8.85 0.58
N ARG A 151 4.11 -8.33 -0.62
CA ARG A 151 4.62 -7.04 -1.12
C ARG A 151 3.87 -5.89 -0.45
N THR A 152 4.56 -5.17 0.42
CA THR A 152 4.01 -4.06 1.21
C THR A 152 4.31 -2.69 0.61
N VAL A 153 3.37 -1.76 0.81
CA VAL A 153 3.49 -0.33 0.50
C VAL A 153 3.66 0.52 1.75
#